data_AF-A0A7V7WPE0-F1
#
_entry.id   AF-A0A7V7WPE0-F1
#
_cell.length_a   1.000
_cell.length_b   1.000
_cell.length_c   1.000
_cell.angle_alpha   90.00
_cell.angle_beta   90.00
_cell.angle_gamma   90.00
#
_symmetry.space_group_name_H-M   'P 1'
#
loop_
_entity.id
_entity.type
_entity.pdbx_description
1 polymer ?
#
loop_
_entity_poly.entity_id
_entity_poly.type
_entity_poly.pdbx_seq_one_letter_code
_entity_poly.pdbx_strand_id
1 'polypeptide(L)'
;MPNLDLVTFEDIYTDILRLVKGDVEDQESLDRVKASINARYRNIASKKKWKWLRETRRSLRLRGEYTTGLVSLTNESVIVAGSSSPNWTDAFQQWWLAPKGLDQNYRVISAPSATQLLLASPYLGANIVNGQYSLFQSEVALFPDLDDIDDMRIEGTRWAIEP
;
A
#
# COMPACT_ATOMS: atom_id res chain seq x y z
N MET A 1 30.02 -14.43 29.06
CA MET A 1 29.83 -13.22 28.23
C MET A 1 28.51 -12.59 28.66
N PRO A 2 28.45 -11.29 28.96
CA PRO A 2 27.19 -10.65 29.30
C PRO A 2 26.25 -10.75 28.10
N ASN A 3 25.02 -11.17 28.37
CA ASN A 3 23.97 -11.36 27.37
C ASN A 3 23.43 -9.96 27.02
N LEU A 4 24.07 -9.28 26.07
CA LEU A 4 23.53 -8.04 25.51
C LEU A 4 22.37 -8.44 24.61
N ASP A 5 21.15 -8.09 25.00
CA ASP A 5 19.99 -8.17 24.12
C ASP A 5 20.27 -7.27 22.92
N LEU A 6 20.60 -7.87 21.77
CA LEU A 6 20.79 -7.17 20.50
C LEU A 6 19.40 -6.80 19.97
N VAL A 7 18.88 -5.65 20.38
CA VAL A 7 17.54 -5.19 20.01
C VAL A 7 17.58 -4.36 18.72
N THR A 8 18.68 -3.65 18.49
CA THR A 8 18.81 -2.70 17.38
C THR A 8 19.96 -3.04 16.45
N PHE A 9 19.93 -2.46 15.24
CA PHE A 9 21.04 -2.59 14.27
C PHE A 9 22.34 -1.99 14.80
N GLU A 10 22.23 -0.98 15.67
CA GLU A 10 23.35 -0.33 16.34
C GLU A 10 24.11 -1.26 17.28
N ASP A 11 23.37 -2.06 18.04
CA ASP A 11 23.97 -3.06 18.92
C ASP A 11 24.81 -4.07 18.11
N ILE A 12 24.34 -4.45 16.91
CA ILE A 12 24.99 -5.44 16.05
C ILE A 12 26.31 -4.90 15.48
N TYR A 13 26.33 -3.71 14.88
CA TYR A 13 27.57 -3.18 14.31
C TYR A 13 28.57 -2.77 15.39
N THR A 14 28.09 -2.29 16.54
CA THR A 14 28.94 -1.91 17.68
C THR A 14 29.60 -3.13 18.31
N ASP A 15 28.88 -4.25 18.44
CA ASP A 15 29.45 -5.51 18.95
C ASP A 15 30.50 -6.09 17.98
N ILE A 16 30.24 -6.05 16.67
CA ILE A 16 31.21 -6.48 15.65
C ILE A 16 32.47 -5.61 15.69
N LEU A 17 32.32 -4.28 15.82
CA LEU A 17 33.46 -3.37 15.95
C LEU A 17 34.29 -3.66 17.20
N ARG A 18 33.65 -3.89 18.35
CA ARG A 18 34.33 -4.30 19.59
C ARG A 18 35.11 -5.60 19.40
N LEU A 19 34.54 -6.56 18.67
CA LEU A 19 35.15 -7.87 18.44
C LEU A 19 36.36 -7.80 17.50
N VAL A 20 36.28 -6.95 16.47
CA VAL A 20 37.38 -6.68 15.53
C VAL A 20 38.40 -5.70 16.11
N LYS A 21 38.13 -5.11 17.28
CA LYS A 21 38.91 -4.03 17.90
C LYS A 21 39.04 -2.80 16.97
N GLY A 22 37.99 -2.56 16.19
CA GLY A 22 37.87 -1.34 15.39
C GLY A 22 37.53 -0.15 16.26
N ASP A 23 37.97 1.03 15.85
CA ASP A 23 37.55 2.28 16.49
C ASP A 23 36.10 2.58 16.10
N VAL A 24 35.28 2.94 17.09
CA VAL A 24 33.88 3.33 16.89
C VAL A 24 33.74 4.77 16.42
N GLU A 25 34.79 5.58 16.54
CA GLU A 25 34.83 6.96 16.03
C GLU A 25 35.31 7.04 14.57
N ASP A 26 35.91 5.96 14.04
CA ASP A 26 36.35 5.89 12.65
C ASP A 26 35.18 5.57 11.71
N GLN A 27 34.70 6.59 11.02
CA GLN A 27 33.57 6.53 10.11
C GLN A 27 33.79 5.54 8.95
N GLU A 28 35.02 5.40 8.45
CA GLU A 28 35.31 4.50 7.32
C GLU A 28 35.17 3.03 7.75
N SER A 29 35.66 2.70 8.95
CA SER A 29 35.51 1.36 9.54
C SER A 29 34.05 1.04 9.83
N LEU A 30 33.28 2.00 10.33
CA LEU A 30 31.82 1.87 10.54
C LEU A 30 31.09 1.53 9.23
N ASP A 31 31.36 2.26 8.16
CA ASP A 31 30.68 2.07 6.87
C ASP A 31 31.01 0.72 6.24
N ARG A 32 32.27 0.27 6.35
CA ARG A 32 32.69 -1.07 5.89
C ARG A 32 32.00 -2.20 6.66
N VAL A 33 31.83 -2.06 7.98
CA VAL A 33 31.14 -3.04 8.82
C VAL A 33 29.64 -3.08 8.48
N LYS A 34 28.99 -1.92 8.36
CA LYS A 34 27.58 -1.82 7.95
C LYS A 34 27.35 -2.44 6.57
N ALA A 35 28.21 -2.16 5.60
CA ALA A 35 28.15 -2.75 4.26
C ALA A 35 28.30 -4.28 4.30
N SER A 36 29.23 -4.79 5.11
CA SER A 36 29.46 -6.24 5.27
C SER A 36 28.26 -6.94 5.90
N ILE A 37 27.66 -6.34 6.93
CA ILE A 37 26.44 -6.84 7.59
C ILE A 37 25.29 -6.88 6.58
N ASN A 38 25.06 -5.79 5.83
CA ASN A 38 24.01 -5.72 4.82
C ASN A 38 24.22 -6.76 3.69
N ALA A 39 25.45 -6.92 3.21
CA ALA A 39 25.79 -7.94 2.23
C ALA A 39 25.49 -9.36 2.77
N ARG A 40 25.76 -9.60 4.06
CA ARG A 40 25.47 -10.89 4.68
C ARG A 40 23.97 -11.11 4.91
N TYR A 41 23.23 -10.08 5.31
CA TYR A 41 21.76 -10.14 5.39
C TYR A 41 21.14 -10.45 4.03
N ARG A 42 21.59 -9.83 2.93
CA ARG A 42 21.13 -10.17 1.58
C ARG A 42 21.40 -11.64 1.24
N ASN A 43 22.57 -12.17 1.60
CA ASN A 43 22.93 -13.57 1.38
C ASN A 43 22.05 -14.53 2.19
N ILE A 44 21.77 -14.20 3.45
CA ILE A 44 20.86 -14.97 4.31
C ILE A 44 19.44 -14.91 3.74
N ALA A 45 18.99 -13.72 3.34
CA ALA A 45 17.67 -13.52 2.78
C ALA A 45 17.46 -14.29 1.48
N SER A 46 18.48 -14.40 0.62
CA SER A 46 18.39 -15.15 -0.63
C SER A 46 18.49 -16.67 -0.45
N LYS A 47 19.25 -17.15 0.55
CA LYS A 47 19.44 -18.59 0.79
C LYS A 47 18.40 -19.21 1.72
N LYS A 48 17.85 -18.43 2.64
CA LYS A 48 16.85 -18.93 3.60
C LYS A 48 15.53 -19.13 2.86
N LYS A 49 15.02 -20.36 2.89
CA LYS A 49 13.64 -20.65 2.45
C LYS A 49 12.68 -20.08 3.48
N TRP A 50 12.31 -18.82 3.32
CA TRP A 50 11.39 -18.15 4.22
C TRP A 50 10.03 -18.85 4.19
N LYS A 51 9.59 -19.35 5.34
CA LYS A 51 8.32 -20.08 5.47
C LYS A 51 7.14 -19.24 4.95
N TRP A 52 7.16 -17.93 5.17
CA TRP A 52 6.12 -17.00 4.70
C TRP A 52 6.13 -16.75 3.17
N LEU A 53 7.30 -16.80 2.51
CA LEU A 53 7.39 -16.81 1.04
C LEU A 53 6.95 -18.16 0.46
N ARG A 54 7.22 -19.24 1.19
CA ARG A 54 6.89 -20.62 0.80
C ARG A 54 5.43 -20.97 1.09
N GLU A 55 4.81 -20.28 2.06
CA GLU A 55 3.38 -20.26 2.30
C GLU A 55 2.69 -19.48 1.18
N THR A 56 2.68 -20.07 -0.02
CA THR A 56 1.85 -19.74 -1.19
C THR A 56 0.34 -19.72 -0.89
N ARG A 57 -0.06 -19.90 0.37
CA ARG A 57 -1.46 -19.80 0.84
C ARG A 57 -1.93 -18.37 1.05
N ARG A 58 -1.03 -17.37 1.04
CA ARG A 58 -1.44 -15.96 1.01
C ARG A 58 -1.65 -15.50 -0.43
N SER A 59 -2.70 -15.99 -1.06
CA SER A 59 -3.18 -15.46 -2.34
C SER A 59 -3.91 -14.14 -2.09
N LEU A 60 -3.45 -13.05 -2.69
CA LEU A 60 -4.21 -11.81 -2.73
C LEU A 60 -5.33 -11.98 -3.75
N ARG A 61 -6.58 -12.11 -3.29
CA ARG A 61 -7.74 -12.13 -4.18
C ARG A 61 -8.17 -10.69 -4.44
N LEU A 62 -7.62 -10.09 -5.48
CA LEU A 62 -8.10 -8.82 -5.99
C LEU A 62 -9.44 -9.06 -6.67
N ARG A 63 -10.44 -8.25 -6.31
CA ARG A 63 -11.67 -8.16 -7.08
C ARG A 63 -11.57 -6.93 -7.97
N GLY A 64 -11.98 -7.07 -9.22
CA GLY A 64 -12.10 -5.93 -10.12
C GLY A 64 -13.07 -4.89 -9.57
N GLU A 65 -12.89 -3.66 -10.02
CA GLU A 65 -13.80 -2.56 -9.76
C GLU A 65 -15.22 -2.92 -10.24
N TYR A 66 -16.23 -2.59 -9.41
CA TYR A 66 -17.62 -2.83 -9.72
C TYR A 66 -18.30 -1.51 -10.13
N THR A 67 -18.75 -1.44 -11.38
CA THR A 67 -19.32 -0.23 -12.00
C THR A 67 -20.74 -0.46 -12.53
N THR A 68 -21.36 -1.58 -12.19
CA THR A 68 -22.66 -1.97 -12.72
C THR A 68 -23.80 -1.19 -12.06
N GLY A 69 -24.66 -0.61 -12.89
CA GLY A 69 -25.84 0.14 -12.47
C GLY A 69 -25.54 1.63 -12.27
N LEU A 70 -26.49 2.32 -11.65
CA LEU A 70 -26.44 3.75 -11.37
C LEU A 70 -26.79 3.97 -9.90
N VAL A 71 -26.39 5.11 -9.36
CA VAL A 71 -26.63 5.49 -7.96
C VAL A 71 -27.37 6.81 -7.88
N SER A 72 -28.18 6.94 -6.85
CA SER A 72 -28.74 8.21 -6.40
C SER A 72 -28.21 8.51 -5.01
N LEU A 73 -27.56 9.65 -4.88
CA LEU A 73 -26.92 10.16 -3.66
C LEU A 73 -27.66 11.43 -3.26
N THR A 74 -28.18 11.44 -2.04
CA THR A 74 -28.86 12.61 -1.47
C THR A 74 -27.91 13.27 -0.49
N ASN A 75 -27.79 14.60 -0.55
CA ASN A 75 -26.98 15.39 0.36
C ASN A 75 -27.38 15.10 1.81
N GLU A 76 -26.39 15.01 2.68
CA GLU A 76 -26.47 14.70 4.11
C GLU A 76 -27.04 13.29 4.42
N SER A 77 -27.22 12.44 3.41
CA SER A 77 -27.69 11.06 3.60
C SER A 77 -26.54 10.06 3.66
N VAL A 78 -26.68 9.07 4.54
CA VAL A 78 -25.82 7.88 4.58
C VAL A 78 -26.33 6.75 3.69
N ILE A 79 -27.54 6.88 3.15
CA ILE A 79 -28.17 5.86 2.31
C ILE A 79 -27.94 6.20 0.84
N VAL A 80 -27.38 5.25 0.10
CA VAL A 80 -27.24 5.30 -1.35
C VAL A 80 -28.28 4.40 -1.97
N ALA A 81 -29.09 4.95 -2.87
CA ALA A 81 -30.07 4.18 -3.62
C ALA A 81 -29.52 3.78 -4.98
N GLY A 82 -29.56 2.51 -5.30
CA GLY A 82 -29.17 1.95 -6.58
C GLY A 82 -30.33 1.91 -7.58
N SER A 83 -30.07 2.28 -8.82
CA SER A 83 -31.00 2.15 -9.94
C SER A 83 -30.35 1.39 -11.11
N SER A 84 -31.14 0.83 -12.03
CA SER A 84 -30.66 -0.02 -13.14
C SER A 84 -29.96 -1.32 -12.72
N SER A 85 -30.51 -1.98 -11.69
CA SER A 85 -30.11 -3.31 -11.23
C SER A 85 -28.65 -3.45 -10.75
N PRO A 86 -28.16 -2.57 -9.85
CA PRO A 86 -26.99 -2.93 -9.08
C PRO A 86 -27.35 -4.19 -8.27
N ASN A 87 -26.43 -5.14 -8.22
CA ASN A 87 -26.60 -6.39 -7.48
C ASN A 87 -25.69 -6.33 -6.26
N TRP A 88 -25.95 -5.37 -5.37
CA TRP A 88 -25.14 -5.20 -4.18
C TRP A 88 -25.35 -6.34 -3.20
N THR A 89 -24.23 -6.85 -2.66
CA THR A 89 -24.23 -7.94 -1.70
C THR A 89 -23.40 -7.54 -0.50
N ASP A 90 -23.54 -8.27 0.61
CA ASP A 90 -22.70 -8.09 1.80
C ASP A 90 -21.20 -8.22 1.51
N ALA A 91 -20.84 -8.81 0.37
CA ALA A 91 -19.44 -8.91 -0.06
C ALA A 91 -18.82 -7.56 -0.44
N PHE A 92 -19.64 -6.50 -0.59
CA PHE A 92 -19.21 -5.10 -0.79
C PHE A 92 -19.06 -4.31 0.52
N GLN A 93 -19.33 -4.94 1.67
CA GLN A 93 -19.02 -4.34 2.97
C GLN A 93 -17.52 -4.01 3.06
N GLN A 94 -17.19 -2.84 3.63
CA GLN A 94 -15.85 -2.26 3.71
C GLN A 94 -15.24 -1.78 2.39
N TRP A 95 -15.96 -1.84 1.28
CA TRP A 95 -15.47 -1.26 0.03
C TRP A 95 -15.64 0.26 0.04
N TRP A 96 -14.92 0.91 -0.86
CA TRP A 96 -15.01 2.33 -1.14
C TRP A 96 -15.91 2.57 -2.34
N LEU A 97 -16.87 3.48 -2.17
CA LEU A 97 -17.72 4.04 -3.20
C LEU A 97 -17.11 5.35 -3.69
N ALA A 98 -16.78 5.41 -4.98
CA ALA A 98 -16.36 6.61 -5.68
C ALA A 98 -17.44 7.02 -6.69
N PRO A 99 -18.25 8.04 -6.39
CA PRO A 99 -19.14 8.64 -7.37
C PRO A 99 -18.32 9.32 -8.48
N LYS A 100 -18.72 9.15 -9.74
CA LYS A 100 -17.96 9.70 -10.87
C LYS A 100 -18.03 11.24 -10.86
N GLY A 101 -16.87 11.88 -11.00
CA GLY A 101 -16.76 13.34 -11.07
C GLY A 101 -16.64 14.04 -9.70
N LEU A 102 -16.44 13.28 -8.63
CA LEU A 102 -16.14 13.80 -7.30
C LEU A 102 -14.81 13.22 -6.80
N ASP A 103 -14.07 14.02 -6.03
CA ASP A 103 -12.79 13.59 -5.45
C ASP A 103 -12.95 12.81 -4.14
N GLN A 104 -14.16 12.82 -3.55
CA GLN A 104 -14.42 12.23 -2.25
C GLN A 104 -14.99 10.82 -2.36
N ASN A 105 -14.28 9.87 -1.75
CA ASN A 105 -14.69 8.47 -1.65
C ASN A 105 -15.38 8.19 -0.30
N TYR A 106 -16.38 7.30 -0.33
CA TYR A 106 -17.19 6.97 0.84
C TYR A 106 -17.10 5.49 1.17
N ARG A 107 -16.85 5.15 2.43
CA ARG A 107 -16.75 3.75 2.86
C ARG A 107 -18.13 3.14 3.06
N VAL A 108 -18.35 1.94 2.54
CA VAL A 108 -19.60 1.17 2.69
C VAL A 108 -19.56 0.39 4.01
N ILE A 109 -20.53 0.65 4.89
CA ILE A 109 -20.74 -0.12 6.13
C ILE A 109 -21.45 -1.43 5.83
N SER A 110 -22.52 -1.39 5.04
CA SER A 110 -23.34 -2.57 4.72
C SER A 110 -24.13 -2.38 3.42
N ALA A 111 -24.60 -3.48 2.85
CA ALA A 111 -25.46 -3.52 1.67
C ALA A 111 -26.81 -4.15 2.05
N PRO A 112 -27.71 -3.44 2.74
CA PRO A 112 -28.95 -4.01 3.28
C PRO A 112 -29.88 -4.61 2.20
N SER A 113 -29.72 -4.20 0.93
CA SER A 113 -30.39 -4.84 -0.20
C SER A 113 -29.55 -4.70 -1.47
N ALA A 114 -29.94 -5.42 -2.53
CA ALA A 114 -29.30 -5.31 -3.84
C ALA A 114 -29.24 -3.87 -4.39
N THR A 115 -30.17 -3.01 -3.97
CA THR A 115 -30.31 -1.65 -4.44
C THR A 115 -30.12 -0.60 -3.35
N GLN A 116 -29.59 -0.96 -2.18
CA GLN A 116 -29.24 0.02 -1.15
C GLN A 116 -27.88 -0.26 -0.52
N LEU A 117 -27.06 0.79 -0.37
CA LEU A 117 -25.85 0.78 0.43
C LEU A 117 -25.98 1.76 1.59
N LEU A 118 -25.36 1.40 2.71
CA LEU A 118 -25.17 2.28 3.86
C LEU A 118 -23.72 2.73 3.92
N LEU A 119 -23.48 4.04 3.96
CA LEU A 119 -22.17 4.66 4.05
C LEU A 119 -21.78 4.92 5.51
N ALA A 120 -20.48 5.00 5.75
CA ALA A 120 -19.92 5.33 7.07
C ALA A 120 -20.06 6.80 7.44
N SER A 121 -20.06 7.67 6.43
CA SER A 121 -20.23 9.10 6.58
C SER A 121 -21.33 9.57 5.62
N PRO A 122 -22.09 10.62 6.00
CA PRO A 122 -23.09 11.19 5.10
C PRO A 122 -22.43 11.77 3.85
N TYR A 123 -23.12 11.68 2.73
CA TYR A 123 -22.69 12.27 1.47
C TYR A 123 -22.80 13.80 1.53
N LEU A 124 -21.72 14.54 1.24
CA LEU A 124 -21.65 16.01 1.40
C LEU A 124 -21.74 16.78 0.07
N GLY A 125 -21.99 16.09 -1.04
CA GLY A 125 -22.08 16.71 -2.36
C GLY A 125 -23.49 17.17 -2.75
N ALA A 126 -23.62 17.76 -3.93
CA ALA A 126 -24.92 18.04 -4.54
C ALA A 126 -25.68 16.73 -4.81
N ASN A 127 -27.02 16.78 -4.75
CA ASN A 127 -27.85 15.61 -5.04
C ASN A 127 -27.54 15.07 -6.44
N ILE A 128 -27.25 13.77 -6.51
CA ILE A 128 -27.02 13.05 -7.76
C ILE A 128 -28.17 12.07 -7.93
N VAL A 129 -28.80 12.08 -9.11
CA VAL A 129 -29.81 11.10 -9.51
C VAL A 129 -29.28 10.36 -10.71
N ASN A 130 -29.32 9.02 -10.67
CA ASN A 130 -28.83 8.16 -11.76
C ASN A 130 -27.36 8.43 -12.16
N GLY A 131 -26.50 8.72 -11.18
CA GLY A 131 -25.07 8.94 -11.37
C GLY A 131 -24.30 7.64 -11.62
N GLN A 132 -23.21 7.76 -12.36
CA GLN A 132 -22.21 6.69 -12.50
C GLN A 132 -21.33 6.62 -11.25
N TYR A 133 -20.86 5.43 -10.92
CA TYR A 133 -20.01 5.21 -9.75
C TYR A 133 -19.10 4.00 -9.96
N SER A 134 -18.16 3.89 -9.03
CA SER A 134 -17.22 2.79 -8.91
C SER A 134 -17.16 2.30 -7.48
N LEU A 135 -17.15 0.98 -7.30
CA LEU A 135 -16.91 0.31 -6.01
C LEU A 135 -15.59 -0.47 -6.08
N PHE A 136 -14.70 -0.26 -5.12
CA PHE A 136 -13.43 -0.99 -5.04
C PHE A 136 -13.04 -1.31 -3.59
N GLN A 137 -12.26 -2.38 -3.38
CA GLN A 137 -11.92 -2.88 -2.04
C GLN A 137 -10.95 -1.96 -1.29
N SER A 138 -9.84 -1.66 -1.92
CA SER A 138 -8.79 -0.80 -1.40
C SER A 138 -8.00 -0.30 -2.59
N GLU A 139 -7.63 0.96 -2.54
CA GLU A 139 -6.52 1.43 -3.33
C GLU A 139 -5.24 0.97 -2.63
N VAL A 140 -4.40 0.25 -3.36
CA VAL A 140 -3.05 -0.05 -2.91
C VAL A 140 -2.16 0.65 -3.91
N ALA A 141 -1.54 1.75 -3.48
CA ALA A 141 -0.48 2.36 -4.26
C ALA A 141 0.56 1.26 -4.50
N LEU A 142 0.82 0.97 -5.77
CA LEU A 142 1.98 0.16 -6.10
C LEU A 142 3.20 0.92 -5.58
N PHE A 143 4.15 0.19 -5.01
CA PHE A 143 5.44 0.79 -4.76
C PHE A 143 5.93 1.37 -6.09
N PRO A 144 6.42 2.62 -6.09
CA PRO A 144 6.94 3.20 -7.31
C PRO A 144 8.03 2.26 -7.84
N ASP A 145 7.99 1.96 -9.13
CA ASP A 145 8.98 1.06 -9.75
C ASP A 145 10.41 1.59 -9.58
N LEU A 146 10.55 2.90 -9.34
CA LEU A 146 11.78 3.65 -9.13
C LEU A 146 11.57 4.66 -7.99
N ASP A 147 12.46 4.66 -7.00
CA ASP A 147 12.44 5.64 -5.88
C ASP A 147 12.83 7.05 -6.37
N ASP A 148 13.75 7.11 -7.34
CA ASP A 148 14.19 8.33 -8.05
C ASP A 148 14.79 7.93 -9.42
N ILE A 149 14.74 8.83 -10.39
CA ILE A 149 15.37 8.66 -11.70
C ILE A 149 16.61 9.56 -11.75
N ASP A 150 17.73 9.03 -11.25
CA ASP A 150 19.03 9.74 -11.25
C ASP A 150 19.63 9.94 -12.66
N ASP A 151 19.33 9.04 -13.60
CA ASP A 151 19.85 9.09 -14.97
C ASP A 151 18.90 8.39 -15.94
N MET A 152 18.27 9.16 -16.83
CA MET A 152 17.51 8.63 -17.97
C MET A 152 18.34 8.82 -19.24
N ARG A 153 18.78 7.71 -19.84
CA ARG A 153 19.49 7.72 -21.13
C ARG A 153 18.57 7.20 -22.23
N ILE A 154 18.28 8.06 -23.19
CA ILE A 154 17.61 7.68 -24.44
C ILE A 154 18.70 7.69 -25.51
N GLU A 155 18.89 6.55 -26.19
CA GLU A 155 19.88 6.39 -27.27
C GLU A 155 21.32 6.74 -26.88
N GLY A 156 21.70 6.49 -25.62
CA GLY A 156 23.05 6.75 -25.11
C GLY A 156 23.36 8.23 -24.80
N THR A 157 22.39 9.13 -25.01
CA THR A 157 22.54 10.55 -24.68
C THR A 157 21.90 10.83 -23.33
N ARG A 158 22.64 11.54 -22.45
CA ARG A 158 22.15 11.93 -21.12
C ARG A 158 21.13 13.05 -21.28
N TRP A 159 19.91 12.83 -20.82
CA TRP A 159 18.89 13.88 -20.77
C TRP A 159 18.97 14.56 -19.40
N ALA A 160 19.45 15.80 -19.37
CA ALA A 160 19.32 16.67 -18.20
C ALA A 160 18.06 17.51 -18.39
N ILE A 161 17.18 17.52 -17.39
CA ILE A 161 16.13 18.54 -17.30
C ILE A 161 16.86 19.81 -16.86
N GLU A 162 17.05 20.75 -17.78
CA GLU A 162 17.54 22.08 -17.41
C GLU A 162 16.57 22.71 -16.40
N PRO A 163 17.11 23.45 -15.40
CA PRO A 163 16.34 23.95 -14.26
C PRO A 163 15.18 24.89 -14.64
#